data_AF-A0A6A6D811-F1
#
_entry.id   AF-A0A6A6D811-F1
#
_cell.length_a   1.000
_cell.length_b   1.000
_cell.length_c   1.000
_cell.angle_alpha   90.00
_cell.angle_beta   90.00
_cell.angle_gamma   90.00
#
_symmetry.space_group_name_H-M   'P 1'
#
loop_
_entity.id
_entity.type
_entity.pdbx_description
1 polymer ?
#
loop_
_entity_poly.entity_id
_entity_poly.type
_entity_poly.pdbx_seq_one_letter_code
_entity_poly.pdbx_strand_id
1 'polypeptide(L)'
;MNSSGILWISADPGCGKSVLSKSLVDEDLRCANSRATCYFFFKDDNDMQKTPAAAFSALLHQLFSQKQSLIKYALSDHAKEGPNLPQSFHKLWNILTEAANDSKAGEIVCVLDALDECEESGRYDIITTLNAFHKTVNSSGRTQSKLKFLVTSRPYLDIERRFMGIIRDFPTVQLQGEKKLDVISHEIDIVIKQSMSDLTAELNLNESEKSVLEGELLSMTHRTYLWAMLIFKMIRDELDPTEDRLKEIIKNLPQTVDQAYEAILSKIQDKRKAKKLLHIIVAATRPLTLTEMNIALAIEDHHQSYEDLRLSNHARFDSTVRNLCGLFVNVIDQKVYLIHQTAKEFLVARNTASTDGWKHSLNLVESALLIARTCITYL
;
A
#
# COMPACT_ATOMS: atom_id res chain seq x y z
N MET A 1 -18.71 0.76 -24.03
CA MET A 1 -17.52 1.49 -24.55
C MET A 1 -16.50 0.47 -25.07
N ASN A 2 -16.36 0.35 -26.39
CA ASN A 2 -15.59 -0.72 -27.08
C ASN A 2 -14.14 -0.32 -27.46
N SER A 3 -13.57 0.71 -26.84
CA SER A 3 -12.24 1.23 -27.15
C SER A 3 -11.22 0.90 -26.04
N SER A 4 -9.94 0.83 -26.43
CA SER A 4 -8.82 0.89 -25.49
C SER A 4 -8.82 2.24 -24.75
N GLY A 5 -8.32 2.27 -23.52
CA GLY A 5 -8.36 3.48 -22.70
C GLY A 5 -7.55 3.39 -21.43
N ILE A 6 -7.22 4.55 -20.86
CA ILE A 6 -6.46 4.68 -19.61
C ILE A 6 -7.29 5.51 -18.65
N LEU A 7 -7.58 4.96 -17.48
CA LEU A 7 -8.19 5.66 -16.36
C LEU A 7 -7.13 5.84 -15.28
N TRP A 8 -6.82 7.09 -14.96
CA TRP A 8 -5.95 7.43 -13.84
C TRP A 8 -6.77 7.95 -12.66
N ILE A 9 -6.59 7.30 -11.51
CA ILE A 9 -7.21 7.67 -10.24
C ILE A 9 -6.12 8.23 -9.34
N SER A 10 -6.23 9.52 -9.02
CA SER A 10 -5.28 10.21 -8.15
C SER A 10 -5.97 10.51 -6.82
N ALA A 11 -5.40 10.04 -5.70
CA ALA A 11 -5.94 10.33 -4.37
C ALA A 11 -4.85 10.42 -3.31
N ASP A 12 -5.15 11.12 -2.23
CA ASP A 12 -4.23 11.25 -1.09
C ASP A 12 -4.00 9.90 -0.36
N PRO A 13 -2.91 9.78 0.41
CA PRO A 13 -2.62 8.58 1.19
C PRO A 13 -3.75 8.26 2.18
N GLY A 14 -4.08 6.98 2.35
CA GLY A 14 -5.15 6.57 3.27
C GLY A 14 -6.58 6.83 2.78
N CYS A 15 -6.77 7.33 1.54
CA CYS A 15 -8.09 7.54 0.92
C CYS A 15 -8.66 6.28 0.22
N GLY A 16 -8.14 5.08 0.51
CA GLY A 16 -8.77 3.83 0.07
C GLY A 16 -8.51 3.40 -1.38
N LYS A 17 -7.53 3.99 -2.09
CA LYS A 17 -7.18 3.63 -3.48
C LYS A 17 -7.00 2.12 -3.67
N SER A 18 -6.18 1.47 -2.83
CA SER A 18 -5.91 0.04 -2.93
C SER A 18 -7.12 -0.83 -2.58
N VAL A 19 -7.99 -0.34 -1.68
CA VAL A 19 -9.26 -1.01 -1.35
C VAL A 19 -10.21 -0.96 -2.54
N LEU A 20 -10.32 0.19 -3.20
CA LEU A 20 -11.09 0.37 -4.42
C LEU A 20 -10.57 -0.55 -5.54
N SER A 21 -9.25 -0.52 -5.79
CA SER A 21 -8.59 -1.39 -6.78
C SER A 21 -8.87 -2.88 -6.52
N LYS A 22 -8.85 -3.30 -5.25
CA LYS A 22 -9.15 -4.68 -4.87
C LYS A 22 -10.63 -5.05 -5.08
N SER A 23 -11.56 -4.21 -4.62
CA SER A 23 -13.01 -4.45 -4.84
C SER A 23 -13.34 -4.52 -6.33
N LEU A 24 -12.79 -3.61 -7.15
CA LEU A 24 -12.95 -3.66 -8.61
C LEU A 24 -12.45 -4.99 -9.18
N VAL A 25 -11.30 -5.48 -8.73
CA VAL A 25 -10.73 -6.75 -9.20
C VAL A 25 -11.52 -7.97 -8.72
N ASP A 26 -12.04 -7.96 -7.49
CA ASP A 26 -12.71 -9.12 -6.89
C ASP A 26 -14.18 -9.22 -7.30
N GLU A 27 -14.89 -8.10 -7.42
CA GLU A 27 -16.35 -8.05 -7.58
C GLU A 27 -16.77 -7.67 -9.00
N ASP A 28 -16.25 -6.55 -9.53
CA ASP A 28 -16.76 -5.95 -10.76
C ASP A 28 -16.08 -6.47 -12.04
N LEU A 29 -14.79 -6.77 -11.95
CA LEU A 29 -13.97 -7.08 -13.12
C LEU A 29 -13.97 -8.58 -13.47
N ARG A 30 -14.34 -9.47 -12.55
CA ARG A 30 -14.41 -10.94 -12.80
C ARG A 30 -15.71 -11.41 -13.46
N CYS A 31 -16.76 -10.61 -13.43
CA CYS A 31 -18.13 -11.03 -13.81
C CYS A 31 -18.41 -11.23 -15.32
N ALA A 32 -17.42 -11.15 -16.23
CA ALA A 32 -17.67 -11.30 -17.67
C ALA A 32 -16.84 -12.43 -18.28
N ASN A 33 -17.51 -13.50 -18.72
CA ASN A 33 -16.93 -14.71 -19.34
C ASN A 33 -16.01 -14.46 -20.56
N SER A 34 -15.88 -13.22 -21.06
CA SER A 34 -15.02 -12.86 -22.19
C SER A 34 -13.88 -11.88 -21.85
N ARG A 35 -13.90 -11.28 -20.65
CA ARG A 35 -12.89 -10.30 -20.22
C ARG A 35 -11.78 -10.99 -19.43
N ALA A 36 -10.53 -10.68 -19.77
CA ALA A 36 -9.40 -11.02 -18.91
C ALA A 36 -9.10 -9.83 -17.99
N THR A 37 -8.97 -10.10 -16.70
CA THR A 37 -8.64 -9.07 -15.71
C THR A 37 -7.29 -9.44 -15.10
N CYS A 38 -6.33 -8.52 -15.23
CA CYS A 38 -4.98 -8.68 -14.73
C CYS A 38 -4.69 -7.54 -13.77
N TYR A 39 -4.00 -7.80 -12.67
CA TYR A 39 -3.72 -6.77 -11.68
C TYR A 39 -2.31 -6.88 -11.11
N PHE A 40 -1.77 -5.76 -10.67
CA PHE A 40 -0.54 -5.69 -9.92
C PHE A 40 -0.61 -4.57 -8.88
N PHE A 41 -0.20 -4.89 -7.66
CA PHE A 41 -0.14 -3.94 -6.56
C PHE A 41 1.33 -3.60 -6.30
N PHE A 42 1.72 -2.35 -6.58
CA PHE A 42 3.06 -1.89 -6.27
C PHE A 42 3.24 -1.76 -4.75
N LYS A 43 4.45 -2.08 -4.29
CA LYS A 43 4.86 -1.90 -2.90
C LYS A 43 6.31 -1.45 -2.83
N ASP A 44 6.57 -0.29 -2.23
CA ASP A 44 7.92 0.27 -2.17
C ASP A 44 8.87 -0.57 -1.29
N ASP A 45 8.30 -1.26 -0.31
CA ASP A 45 8.98 -2.10 0.66
C ASP A 45 9.21 -3.53 0.18
N ASN A 46 8.83 -3.88 -1.06
CA ASN A 46 8.99 -5.22 -1.60
C ASN A 46 9.70 -5.21 -2.96
N ASP A 47 10.93 -5.74 -3.00
CA ASP A 47 11.76 -5.86 -4.20
C ASP A 47 11.05 -6.56 -5.38
N MET A 48 10.17 -7.52 -5.10
CA MET A 48 9.42 -8.23 -6.14
C MET A 48 8.20 -7.44 -6.65
N GLN A 49 7.81 -6.36 -5.96
CA GLN A 49 6.62 -5.57 -6.27
C GLN A 49 6.90 -4.10 -6.57
N LYS A 50 8.16 -3.73 -6.78
CA LYS A 50 8.55 -2.33 -7.04
C LYS A 50 9.02 -2.03 -8.46
N THR A 51 9.17 -3.05 -9.32
CA THR A 51 9.73 -2.87 -10.67
C THR A 51 8.66 -3.02 -11.76
N PRO A 52 8.78 -2.30 -12.89
CA PRO A 52 7.88 -2.48 -14.03
C PRO A 52 7.97 -3.88 -14.63
N ALA A 53 9.17 -4.46 -14.66
CA ALA A 53 9.39 -5.79 -15.22
C ALA A 53 8.63 -6.86 -14.42
N ALA A 54 8.63 -6.76 -13.09
CA ALA A 54 7.81 -7.63 -12.24
C ALA A 54 6.31 -7.41 -12.47
N ALA A 55 5.87 -6.15 -12.58
CA ALA A 55 4.47 -5.82 -12.85
C ALA A 55 3.97 -6.47 -14.14
N PHE A 56 4.67 -6.25 -15.26
CA PHE A 56 4.24 -6.76 -16.55
C PHE A 56 4.43 -8.27 -16.70
N SER A 57 5.43 -8.85 -16.03
CA SER A 57 5.54 -10.31 -15.92
C SER A 57 4.33 -10.92 -15.22
N ALA A 58 3.89 -10.32 -14.11
CA ALA A 58 2.71 -10.78 -13.37
C ALA A 58 1.41 -10.59 -14.16
N LEU A 59 1.25 -9.48 -14.89
CA LEU A 59 0.10 -9.26 -15.75
C LEU A 59 0.05 -10.28 -16.89
N LEU A 60 1.17 -10.53 -17.57
CA LEU A 60 1.24 -11.53 -18.64
C LEU A 60 0.98 -12.95 -18.14
N HIS A 61 1.53 -13.30 -16.97
CA HIS A 61 1.25 -14.58 -16.34
C HIS A 61 -0.25 -14.76 -16.07
N GLN A 62 -0.93 -13.76 -15.51
CA GLN A 62 -2.38 -13.79 -15.29
C GLN A 62 -3.16 -13.88 -16.62
N LEU A 63 -2.76 -13.10 -17.62
CA LEU A 63 -3.37 -13.10 -18.94
C LEU A 63 -3.27 -14.49 -19.59
N PHE A 64 -2.10 -15.10 -19.60
CA PHE A 64 -1.89 -16.42 -20.21
C PHE A 64 -2.55 -17.54 -19.41
N SER A 65 -2.65 -17.40 -18.09
CA SER A 65 -3.41 -18.34 -17.26
C SER A 65 -4.90 -18.34 -17.61
N GLN A 66 -5.46 -17.17 -17.92
CA GLN A 66 -6.85 -17.02 -18.32
C GLN A 66 -7.07 -17.33 -19.81
N LYS A 67 -6.11 -17.00 -20.68
CA LYS A 67 -6.18 -17.08 -22.14
C LYS A 67 -4.91 -17.72 -22.71
N GLN A 68 -4.78 -19.03 -22.52
CA GLN A 68 -3.58 -19.81 -22.89
C GLN A 68 -3.18 -19.68 -24.36
N SER A 69 -4.13 -19.48 -25.27
CA SER A 69 -3.88 -19.32 -26.70
C SER A 69 -3.01 -18.10 -27.06
N LEU A 70 -2.92 -17.11 -26.15
CA LEU A 70 -2.11 -15.91 -26.32
C LEU A 70 -0.62 -16.13 -25.98
N ILE A 71 -0.24 -17.26 -25.36
CA ILE A 71 1.15 -17.52 -25.00
C ILE A 71 2.09 -17.53 -26.21
N LYS A 72 1.56 -17.80 -27.41
CA LYS A 72 2.30 -17.78 -28.67
C LYS A 72 3.04 -16.46 -28.92
N TYR A 73 2.53 -15.34 -28.41
CA TYR A 73 3.16 -14.02 -28.54
C TYR A 73 4.44 -13.89 -27.70
N ALA A 74 4.58 -14.68 -26.64
CA ALA A 74 5.78 -14.69 -25.80
C ALA A 74 6.86 -15.68 -26.29
N LEU A 75 6.51 -16.67 -27.13
CA LEU A 75 7.40 -17.78 -27.48
C LEU A 75 8.68 -17.34 -28.20
N SER A 76 8.58 -16.40 -29.15
CA SER A 76 9.74 -15.91 -29.92
C SER A 76 10.74 -15.20 -29.01
N ASP A 77 10.26 -14.29 -28.17
CA ASP A 77 11.13 -13.55 -27.25
C ASP A 77 11.68 -14.45 -26.15
N HIS A 78 10.89 -15.43 -25.68
CA HIS A 78 11.37 -16.42 -24.72
C HIS A 78 12.47 -17.31 -25.32
N ALA A 79 12.37 -17.70 -26.59
CA ALA A 79 13.41 -18.48 -27.26
C ALA A 79 14.73 -17.71 -27.42
N LYS A 80 14.67 -16.38 -27.57
CA LYS A 80 15.86 -15.52 -27.71
C LYS A 80 16.50 -15.16 -26.37
N GLU A 81 15.69 -14.85 -25.37
CA GLU A 81 16.15 -14.27 -24.10
C GLU A 81 16.18 -15.27 -22.95
N GLY A 82 15.45 -16.38 -23.09
CA GLY A 82 15.29 -17.41 -22.07
C GLY A 82 14.92 -16.82 -20.70
N PRO A 83 15.75 -17.03 -19.67
CA PRO A 83 15.48 -16.58 -18.30
C PRO A 83 15.56 -15.05 -18.11
N ASN A 84 16.10 -14.30 -19.09
CA ASN A 84 16.24 -12.85 -18.97
C ASN A 84 14.99 -12.07 -19.45
N LEU A 85 14.05 -12.73 -20.13
CA LEU A 85 12.83 -12.07 -20.62
C LEU A 85 12.03 -11.36 -19.52
N PRO A 86 11.80 -11.95 -18.33
CA PRO A 86 11.04 -11.32 -17.26
C PRO A 86 11.71 -10.07 -16.66
N GLN A 87 12.96 -9.77 -17.03
CA GLN A 87 13.67 -8.57 -16.58
C GLN A 87 13.52 -7.40 -17.55
N SER A 88 12.99 -7.63 -18.76
CA SER A 88 12.90 -6.60 -19.81
C SER A 88 11.49 -6.02 -19.92
N PHE A 89 11.26 -4.90 -19.23
CA PHE A 89 9.97 -4.19 -19.27
C PHE A 89 9.46 -3.93 -20.70
N HIS A 90 10.29 -3.38 -21.59
CA HIS A 90 9.86 -3.05 -22.95
C HIS A 90 9.45 -4.28 -23.79
N LYS A 91 10.12 -5.43 -23.61
CA LYS A 91 9.71 -6.67 -24.31
C LYS A 91 8.39 -7.19 -23.77
N LEU A 92 8.23 -7.20 -22.44
CA LEU A 92 6.97 -7.61 -21.81
C LEU A 92 5.81 -6.70 -22.21
N TRP A 93 6.05 -5.39 -22.32
CA TRP A 93 5.08 -4.43 -22.87
C TRP A 93 4.67 -4.79 -24.30
N ASN A 94 5.65 -5.05 -25.18
CA ASN A 94 5.37 -5.42 -26.56
C ASN A 94 4.53 -6.70 -26.64
N ILE A 95 4.92 -7.75 -25.90
CA ILE A 95 4.16 -9.00 -25.81
C ILE A 95 2.71 -8.74 -25.37
N LEU A 96 2.50 -7.90 -24.34
CA LEU A 96 1.15 -7.57 -23.87
C LEU A 96 0.32 -6.88 -24.97
N THR A 97 0.91 -5.91 -25.66
CA THR A 97 0.20 -5.17 -26.72
C THR A 97 -0.09 -6.04 -27.95
N GLU A 98 0.83 -6.92 -28.36
CA GLU A 98 0.61 -7.88 -29.43
C GLU A 98 -0.47 -8.90 -29.06
N ALA A 99 -0.41 -9.45 -27.83
CA ALA A 99 -1.42 -10.35 -27.32
C ALA A 99 -2.81 -9.69 -27.28
N ALA A 100 -2.89 -8.42 -26.88
CA ALA A 100 -4.14 -7.66 -26.85
C ALA A 100 -4.72 -7.32 -28.23
N ASN A 101 -3.90 -7.37 -29.28
CA ASN A 101 -4.35 -7.16 -30.66
C ASN A 101 -4.92 -8.44 -31.31
N ASP A 102 -4.77 -9.61 -30.69
CA ASP A 102 -5.37 -10.86 -31.18
C ASP A 102 -6.91 -10.79 -31.10
N SER A 103 -7.60 -11.21 -32.16
CA SER A 103 -9.07 -11.23 -32.18
C SER A 103 -9.69 -12.15 -31.11
N LYS A 104 -8.95 -13.18 -30.68
CA LYS A 104 -9.33 -14.09 -29.59
C LYS A 104 -9.04 -13.52 -28.20
N ALA A 105 -8.32 -12.40 -28.11
CA ALA A 105 -7.96 -11.80 -26.83
C ALA A 105 -9.15 -11.17 -26.11
N GLY A 106 -10.23 -10.81 -26.82
CA GLY A 106 -11.40 -10.18 -26.21
C GLY A 106 -11.03 -8.87 -25.48
N GLU A 107 -11.76 -8.54 -24.42
CA GLU A 107 -11.42 -7.41 -23.55
C GLU A 107 -10.35 -7.79 -22.53
N ILE A 108 -9.37 -6.91 -22.31
CA ILE A 108 -8.33 -7.05 -21.28
C ILE A 108 -8.33 -5.78 -20.43
N VAL A 109 -8.48 -5.93 -19.13
CA VAL A 109 -8.36 -4.84 -18.16
C VAL A 109 -7.17 -5.10 -17.25
N CYS A 110 -6.22 -4.18 -17.26
CA CYS A 110 -5.03 -4.19 -16.43
C CYS A 110 -5.17 -3.15 -15.31
N VAL A 111 -5.07 -3.58 -14.05
CA VAL A 111 -5.08 -2.71 -12.88
C VAL A 111 -3.66 -2.58 -12.32
N LEU A 112 -3.15 -1.35 -12.26
CA LEU A 112 -1.86 -1.01 -11.68
C LEU A 112 -2.11 -0.10 -10.47
N ASP A 113 -2.02 -0.67 -9.27
CA ASP A 113 -2.31 0.06 -8.04
C ASP A 113 -1.03 0.62 -7.40
N ALA A 114 -1.12 1.83 -6.85
CA ALA A 114 -0.05 2.53 -6.14
C ALA A 114 1.21 2.76 -7.00
N LEU A 115 1.05 3.26 -8.23
CA LEU A 115 2.18 3.52 -9.14
C LEU A 115 3.26 4.44 -8.54
N ASP A 116 2.91 5.28 -7.57
CA ASP A 116 3.88 6.07 -6.80
C ASP A 116 4.84 5.24 -5.93
N GLU A 117 4.52 3.98 -5.66
CA GLU A 117 5.39 3.01 -4.95
C GLU A 117 6.27 2.19 -5.90
N CYS A 118 6.13 2.38 -7.23
CA CYS A 118 7.08 1.87 -8.21
C CYS A 118 8.40 2.65 -8.12
N GLU A 119 9.52 1.96 -8.38
CA GLU A 119 10.84 2.57 -8.47
C GLU A 119 10.85 3.74 -9.45
N GLU A 120 11.63 4.78 -9.16
CA GLU A 120 11.51 6.06 -9.84
C GLU A 120 11.68 5.99 -11.36
N SER A 121 12.76 5.35 -11.83
CA SER A 121 13.03 5.18 -13.27
C SER A 121 11.91 4.39 -13.95
N GLY A 122 11.53 3.27 -13.34
CA GLY A 122 10.50 2.38 -13.85
C GLY A 122 9.11 3.02 -13.91
N ARG A 123 8.78 3.86 -12.94
CA ARG A 123 7.55 4.65 -12.93
C ARG A 123 7.44 5.53 -14.17
N TYR A 124 8.53 6.24 -14.51
CA TYR A 124 8.54 7.10 -15.68
C TYR A 124 8.44 6.31 -16.99
N ASP A 125 9.04 5.12 -17.06
CA ASP A 125 8.93 4.24 -18.22
C ASP A 125 7.49 3.75 -18.43
N ILE A 126 6.79 3.35 -17.36
CA ILE A 126 5.38 2.97 -17.42
C ILE A 126 4.54 4.14 -17.95
N ILE A 127 4.67 5.32 -17.35
CA ILE A 127 3.86 6.49 -17.75
C ILE A 127 4.14 6.88 -19.21
N THR A 128 5.40 6.86 -19.63
CA THR A 128 5.80 7.19 -21.01
C THR A 128 5.23 6.18 -22.00
N THR A 129 5.26 4.90 -21.66
CA THR A 129 4.78 3.82 -22.52
C THR A 129 3.25 3.84 -22.64
N LEU A 130 2.54 4.08 -21.53
CA LEU A 130 1.09 4.32 -21.50
C LEU A 130 0.69 5.53 -22.36
N ASN A 131 1.44 6.64 -22.27
CA ASN A 131 1.25 7.83 -23.11
C ASN A 131 1.41 7.50 -24.61
N ALA A 132 2.45 6.75 -24.97
CA ALA A 132 2.70 6.36 -26.35
C ALA A 132 1.60 5.45 -26.90
N PHE A 133 1.20 4.44 -26.13
CA PHE A 133 0.10 3.55 -26.47
C PHE A 133 -1.19 4.29 -26.76
N HIS A 134 -1.54 5.25 -25.90
CA HIS A 134 -2.72 6.08 -26.09
C HIS A 134 -2.70 6.86 -27.41
N LYS A 135 -1.59 7.55 -27.70
CA LYS A 135 -1.44 8.30 -28.96
C LYS A 135 -1.61 7.39 -30.18
N THR A 136 -1.05 6.20 -30.13
CA THR A 136 -1.17 5.22 -31.21
C THR A 136 -2.61 4.76 -31.41
N VAL A 137 -3.34 4.46 -30.32
CA VAL A 137 -4.76 4.06 -30.38
C VAL A 137 -5.63 5.16 -31.02
N ASN A 138 -5.45 6.42 -30.62
CA ASN A 138 -6.26 7.53 -31.15
C ASN A 138 -5.93 7.88 -32.60
N SER A 139 -4.67 7.77 -33.00
CA SER A 139 -4.22 8.16 -34.34
C SER A 139 -4.61 7.15 -35.42
N SER A 140 -4.75 5.87 -35.05
CA SER A 140 -4.81 4.79 -36.04
C SER A 140 -6.22 4.38 -36.44
N GLY A 141 -7.30 4.76 -35.72
CA GLY A 141 -8.71 4.54 -36.10
C GLY A 141 -9.13 3.09 -36.43
N ARG A 142 -8.20 2.14 -36.33
CA ARG A 142 -8.26 0.78 -36.88
C ARG A 142 -7.93 -0.29 -35.83
N THR A 143 -7.51 0.10 -34.62
CA THR A 143 -7.17 -0.86 -33.57
C THR A 143 -8.45 -1.43 -32.95
N GLN A 144 -8.74 -2.70 -33.24
CA GLN A 144 -9.76 -3.50 -32.55
C GLN A 144 -9.36 -3.89 -31.11
N SER A 145 -8.17 -3.47 -30.66
CA SER A 145 -7.67 -3.75 -29.31
C SER A 145 -8.61 -3.20 -28.25
N LYS A 146 -8.94 -4.06 -27.28
CA LYS A 146 -9.75 -3.74 -26.10
C LYS A 146 -8.90 -3.81 -24.84
N LEU A 147 -7.69 -3.24 -24.89
CA LEU A 147 -6.79 -3.16 -23.76
C LEU A 147 -7.07 -1.87 -22.96
N LYS A 148 -7.41 -2.04 -21.69
CA LYS A 148 -7.75 -0.94 -20.78
C LYS A 148 -6.82 -0.97 -19.59
N PHE A 149 -6.38 0.21 -19.14
CA PHE A 149 -5.59 0.36 -17.93
C PHE A 149 -6.35 1.18 -16.89
N LEU A 150 -6.38 0.69 -15.66
CA LEU A 150 -6.73 1.48 -14.48
C LEU A 150 -5.46 1.64 -13.67
N VAL A 151 -5.05 2.88 -13.43
CA VAL A 151 -3.82 3.20 -12.71
C VAL A 151 -4.19 4.05 -11.51
N THR A 152 -3.75 3.66 -10.32
CA THR A 152 -3.90 4.49 -9.12
C THR A 152 -2.54 5.05 -8.71
N SER A 153 -2.52 6.31 -8.26
CA SER A 153 -1.33 6.89 -7.63
C SER A 153 -1.67 8.02 -6.67
N ARG A 154 -0.68 8.50 -5.94
CA ARG A 154 -0.74 9.81 -5.25
C ARG A 154 -0.61 10.98 -6.25
N PRO A 155 -1.10 12.18 -5.90
CA PRO A 155 -1.02 13.39 -6.74
C PRO A 155 0.37 14.05 -6.67
N TYR A 156 1.46 13.28 -6.81
CA TYR A 156 2.79 13.87 -6.84
C TYR A 156 3.02 14.65 -8.13
N LEU A 157 3.58 15.85 -8.02
CA LEU A 157 3.68 16.82 -9.12
C LEU A 157 4.42 16.27 -10.35
N ASP A 158 5.45 15.45 -10.14
CA ASP A 158 6.19 14.73 -11.18
C ASP A 158 5.31 13.73 -11.94
N ILE A 159 4.47 12.98 -11.21
CA ILE A 159 3.50 12.03 -11.77
C ILE A 159 2.40 12.79 -12.52
N GLU A 160 1.79 13.80 -11.88
CA GLU A 160 0.71 14.58 -12.49
C GLU A 160 1.15 15.23 -13.80
N ARG A 161 2.34 15.87 -13.82
CA ARG A 161 2.89 16.52 -15.02
C ARG A 161 3.10 15.54 -16.17
N ARG A 162 3.49 14.30 -15.91
CA ARG A 162 3.70 13.28 -16.94
C ARG A 162 2.39 12.66 -17.42
N PHE A 163 1.38 12.60 -16.56
CA PHE A 163 0.02 12.25 -16.96
C PHE A 163 -0.71 13.40 -17.65
N MET A 164 -0.30 14.67 -17.53
CA MET A 164 -0.97 15.79 -18.20
C MET A 164 -1.13 15.62 -19.72
N GLY A 165 -0.22 14.88 -20.37
CA GLY A 165 -0.36 14.52 -21.79
C GLY A 165 -1.54 13.57 -22.09
N ILE A 166 -1.93 12.74 -21.13
CA ILE A 166 -3.11 11.84 -21.14
C ILE A 166 -4.35 12.55 -20.60
N ILE A 167 -4.23 13.35 -19.55
CA ILE A 167 -5.34 14.00 -18.82
C ILE A 167 -6.19 14.90 -19.72
N ARG A 168 -5.60 15.52 -20.76
CA ARG A 168 -6.36 16.36 -21.71
C ARG A 168 -7.41 15.57 -22.50
N ASP A 169 -7.24 14.26 -22.64
CA ASP A 169 -8.05 13.40 -23.49
C ASP A 169 -8.89 12.37 -22.70
N PHE A 170 -8.79 12.29 -21.36
CA PHE A 170 -9.46 11.27 -20.54
C PHE A 170 -10.21 11.79 -19.30
N PRO A 171 -11.23 11.04 -18.82
CA PRO A 171 -11.79 11.23 -17.50
C PRO A 171 -10.74 10.88 -16.44
N THR A 172 -10.12 11.90 -15.85
CA THR A 172 -9.29 11.71 -14.66
C THR A 172 -10.21 11.79 -13.45
N VAL A 173 -10.20 10.75 -12.61
CA VAL A 173 -10.86 10.82 -11.31
C VAL A 173 -9.82 11.29 -10.31
N GLN A 174 -9.75 12.61 -10.14
CA GLN A 174 -9.01 13.21 -9.03
C GLN A 174 -9.90 13.18 -7.79
N LEU A 175 -9.52 12.35 -6.84
CA LEU A 175 -9.93 12.39 -5.45
C LEU A 175 -8.88 13.22 -4.68
N GLN A 176 -8.64 14.46 -5.14
CA GLN A 176 -7.82 15.40 -4.38
C GLN A 176 -8.57 15.84 -3.14
N GLY A 177 -7.94 15.69 -1.97
CA GLY A 177 -8.50 16.07 -0.69
C GLY A 177 -8.88 17.54 -0.55
N GLU A 178 -8.44 18.44 -1.44
CA GLU A 178 -8.69 19.89 -1.29
C GLU A 178 -9.81 20.45 -2.17
N LYS A 179 -10.23 19.78 -3.26
CA LYS A 179 -11.23 20.33 -4.21
C LYS A 179 -12.56 19.58 -4.26
N LYS A 180 -12.66 18.44 -3.58
CA LYS A 180 -13.89 17.64 -3.40
C LYS A 180 -14.04 17.15 -1.95
N LEU A 181 -13.71 18.01 -0.99
CA LEU A 181 -13.85 17.73 0.45
C LEU A 181 -15.24 17.18 0.77
N ASP A 182 -16.29 17.76 0.20
CA ASP A 182 -17.67 17.44 0.56
C ASP A 182 -18.10 16.01 0.19
N VAL A 183 -17.63 15.47 -0.94
CA VAL A 183 -18.04 14.11 -1.39
C VAL A 183 -17.28 13.03 -0.63
N ILE A 184 -15.96 13.19 -0.48
CA ILE A 184 -15.13 12.20 0.24
C ILE A 184 -15.47 12.22 1.74
N SER A 185 -15.70 13.42 2.30
CA SER A 185 -16.17 13.56 3.68
C SER A 185 -17.49 12.82 3.90
N HIS A 186 -18.44 12.93 2.95
CA HIS A 186 -19.72 12.23 3.06
C HIS A 186 -19.59 10.70 3.00
N GLU A 187 -18.74 10.16 2.12
CA GLU A 187 -18.48 8.71 2.07
C GLU A 187 -17.82 8.20 3.35
N ILE A 188 -16.90 8.98 3.93
CA ILE A 188 -16.30 8.66 5.22
C ILE A 188 -17.34 8.73 6.34
N ASP A 189 -18.32 9.66 6.30
CA ASP A 189 -19.42 9.69 7.26
C ASP A 189 -20.20 8.37 7.27
N ILE A 190 -20.45 7.79 6.10
CA ILE A 190 -21.12 6.48 5.98
C ILE A 190 -20.29 5.38 6.65
N VAL A 191 -18.98 5.37 6.41
CA VAL A 191 -18.07 4.39 7.05
C VAL A 191 -18.01 4.57 8.56
N ILE A 192 -17.99 5.81 9.05
CA ILE A 192 -18.03 6.11 10.49
C ILE A 192 -19.34 5.62 11.09
N LYS A 193 -20.47 5.92 10.47
CA LYS A 193 -21.80 5.48 10.95
C LYS A 193 -21.92 3.96 11.00
N GLN A 194 -21.45 3.27 9.96
CA GLN A 194 -21.45 1.81 9.94
C GLN A 194 -20.51 1.26 11.04
N SER A 195 -19.29 1.76 11.12
CA SER A 195 -18.31 1.32 12.12
C SER A 195 -18.77 1.63 13.55
N MET A 196 -19.50 2.72 13.75
CA MET A 196 -20.17 3.06 15.01
C MET A 196 -21.26 2.06 15.34
N SER A 197 -22.10 1.67 14.36
CA SER A 197 -23.13 0.65 14.58
C SER A 197 -22.50 -0.68 15.02
N ASP A 198 -21.43 -1.10 14.36
CA ASP A 198 -20.70 -2.33 14.70
C ASP A 198 -20.09 -2.22 16.10
N LEU A 199 -19.43 -1.09 16.41
CA LEU A 199 -18.84 -0.81 17.71
C LEU A 199 -19.88 -0.79 18.84
N THR A 200 -21.04 -0.16 18.61
CA THR A 200 -22.15 -0.12 19.58
C THR A 200 -22.64 -1.52 19.89
N ALA A 201 -22.78 -2.38 18.88
CA ALA A 201 -23.17 -3.78 19.07
C ALA A 201 -22.09 -4.60 19.81
N GLU A 202 -20.82 -4.38 19.49
CA GLU A 202 -19.68 -5.06 20.13
C GLU A 202 -19.55 -4.68 21.62
N LEU A 203 -19.71 -3.40 21.93
CA LEU A 203 -19.42 -2.84 23.26
C LEU A 203 -20.68 -2.55 24.10
N ASN A 204 -21.87 -2.84 23.59
CA ASN A 204 -23.17 -2.54 24.22
C ASN A 204 -23.31 -1.06 24.66
N LEU A 205 -22.87 -0.12 23.81
CA LEU A 205 -22.96 1.31 24.09
C LEU A 205 -24.43 1.76 24.13
N ASN A 206 -24.76 2.66 25.05
CA ASN A 206 -26.09 3.28 25.06
C ASN A 206 -26.22 4.37 23.98
N GLU A 207 -27.45 4.79 23.67
CA GLU A 207 -27.71 5.77 22.61
C GLU A 207 -27.06 7.14 22.87
N SER A 208 -26.88 7.53 24.13
CA SER A 208 -26.19 8.78 24.47
C SER A 208 -24.69 8.67 24.17
N GLU A 209 -24.04 7.60 24.60
CA GLU A 209 -22.62 7.32 24.34
C GLU A 209 -22.32 7.25 22.85
N LYS A 210 -23.17 6.52 22.10
CA LYS A 210 -23.10 6.44 20.65
C LYS A 210 -23.22 7.82 20.01
N SER A 211 -24.24 8.59 20.39
CA SER A 211 -24.49 9.91 19.79
C SER A 211 -23.35 10.90 20.03
N VAL A 212 -22.76 10.89 21.23
CA VAL A 212 -21.63 11.76 21.56
C VAL A 212 -20.39 11.34 20.77
N LEU A 213 -20.05 10.05 20.75
CA LEU A 213 -18.87 9.56 20.04
C LEU A 213 -19.01 9.74 18.52
N GLU A 214 -20.16 9.40 17.95
CA GLU A 214 -20.46 9.61 16.53
C GLU A 214 -20.39 11.10 16.18
N GLY A 215 -20.99 11.97 16.99
CA GLY A 215 -20.95 13.42 16.78
C GLY A 215 -19.52 13.98 16.77
N GLU A 216 -18.67 13.53 17.68
CA GLU A 216 -17.26 13.94 17.73
C GLU A 216 -16.47 13.40 16.52
N LEU A 217 -16.66 12.13 16.15
CA LEU A 217 -15.98 11.56 14.99
C LEU A 217 -16.43 12.21 13.68
N LEU A 218 -17.68 12.67 13.59
CA LEU A 218 -18.22 13.38 12.44
C LEU A 218 -17.76 14.85 12.36
N SER A 219 -17.39 15.47 13.48
CA SER A 219 -16.93 16.86 13.54
C SER A 219 -15.48 17.06 13.09
N MET A 220 -14.69 15.98 13.03
CA MET A 220 -13.27 16.02 12.69
C MET A 220 -13.04 16.46 11.24
N THR A 221 -12.03 17.31 11.02
CA THR A 221 -11.78 17.95 9.71
C THR A 221 -10.84 17.16 8.79
N HIS A 222 -9.84 16.46 9.35
CA HIS A 222 -8.80 15.75 8.58
C HIS A 222 -9.03 14.24 8.54
N ARG A 223 -10.22 13.83 8.09
CA ARG A 223 -10.63 12.43 8.09
C ARG A 223 -10.22 11.72 6.81
N THR A 224 -9.57 10.57 6.97
CA THR A 224 -9.29 9.59 5.91
C THR A 224 -9.82 8.23 6.35
N TYR A 225 -9.97 7.26 5.44
CA TYR A 225 -10.34 5.90 5.84
C TYR A 225 -9.29 5.27 6.77
N LEU A 226 -8.01 5.57 6.55
CA LEU A 226 -6.93 5.16 7.44
C LEU A 226 -7.10 5.73 8.84
N TRP A 227 -7.40 7.04 8.96
CA TRP A 227 -7.69 7.66 10.24
C TRP A 227 -8.87 6.99 10.94
N ALA A 228 -10.00 6.82 10.24
CA ALA A 228 -11.18 6.18 10.82
C ALA A 228 -10.85 4.78 11.34
N MET A 229 -10.18 3.95 10.52
CA MET A 229 -9.73 2.62 10.93
C MET A 229 -8.85 2.66 12.18
N LEU A 230 -7.87 3.56 12.26
CA LEU A 230 -6.98 3.68 13.42
C LEU A 230 -7.75 4.05 14.68
N ILE A 231 -8.62 5.06 14.59
CA ILE A 231 -9.42 5.54 15.72
C ILE A 231 -10.36 4.43 16.23
N PHE A 232 -11.09 3.76 15.34
CA PHE A 232 -11.97 2.67 15.75
C PHE A 232 -11.21 1.49 16.38
N LYS A 233 -9.97 1.23 15.96
CA LYS A 233 -9.13 0.21 16.62
C LYS A 233 -8.64 0.67 17.98
N MET A 234 -8.19 1.92 18.11
CA MET A 234 -7.77 2.49 19.39
C MET A 234 -8.91 2.48 20.41
N ILE A 235 -10.13 2.85 19.99
CA ILE A 235 -11.32 2.83 20.85
C ILE A 235 -11.59 1.40 21.34
N ARG A 236 -11.50 0.39 20.46
CA ARG A 236 -11.65 -1.02 20.86
C ARG A 236 -10.57 -1.50 21.83
N ASP A 237 -9.33 -1.05 21.66
CA ASP A 237 -8.20 -1.47 22.51
C ASP A 237 -8.23 -0.81 23.92
N GLU A 238 -8.90 0.35 24.06
CA GLU A 238 -8.87 1.16 25.29
C GLU A 238 -10.10 1.01 26.20
N LEU A 239 -11.21 0.49 25.67
CA LEU A 239 -12.48 0.52 26.41
C LEU A 239 -12.60 -0.63 27.43
N ASP A 240 -12.61 -0.21 28.70
CA ASP A 240 -13.26 -0.88 29.82
C ASP A 240 -14.49 -0.01 30.14
N PRO A 241 -15.73 -0.52 30.02
CA PRO A 241 -16.93 0.29 29.82
C PRO A 241 -17.35 1.00 31.11
N THR A 242 -16.73 2.14 31.36
CA THR A 242 -17.20 3.14 32.32
C THR A 242 -17.36 4.47 31.59
N GLU A 243 -18.46 5.16 31.89
CA GLU A 243 -18.88 6.40 31.21
C GLU A 243 -17.79 7.50 31.27
N ASP A 244 -17.02 7.54 32.37
CA ASP A 244 -15.91 8.49 32.56
C ASP A 244 -14.73 8.19 31.63
N ARG A 245 -14.42 6.91 31.40
CA ARG A 245 -13.33 6.49 30.52
C ARG A 245 -13.65 6.81 29.06
N LEU A 246 -14.92 6.71 28.66
CA LEU A 246 -15.36 7.10 27.32
C LEU A 246 -15.18 8.61 27.08
N LYS A 247 -15.53 9.45 28.06
CA LYS A 247 -15.30 10.90 28.00
C LYS A 247 -13.82 11.26 27.88
N GLU A 248 -12.95 10.54 28.59
CA GLU A 248 -11.49 10.72 28.46
C GLU A 248 -10.95 10.29 27.09
N ILE A 249 -11.43 9.17 26.55
CA ILE A 249 -11.07 8.72 25.21
C ILE A 249 -11.45 9.79 24.18
N ILE A 250 -12.70 10.26 24.21
CA ILE A 250 -13.22 11.31 23.31
C ILE A 250 -12.34 12.56 23.35
N LYS A 251 -12.01 13.05 24.56
CA LYS A 251 -11.17 14.25 24.73
C LYS A 251 -9.77 14.10 24.13
N ASN A 252 -9.24 12.89 24.15
CA ASN A 252 -7.88 12.59 23.68
C ASN A 252 -7.85 11.95 22.29
N LEU A 253 -8.98 11.92 21.57
CA LEU A 253 -9.03 11.34 20.23
C LEU A 253 -8.10 12.10 19.29
N PRO A 254 -7.19 11.38 18.61
CA PRO A 254 -6.35 11.99 17.59
C PRO A 254 -7.17 12.61 16.45
N GLN A 255 -6.88 13.86 16.11
CA GLN A 255 -7.54 14.59 15.02
C GLN A 255 -6.92 14.28 13.65
N THR A 256 -5.71 13.73 13.62
CA THR A 256 -4.97 13.40 12.40
C THR A 256 -4.33 12.01 12.48
N VAL A 257 -3.95 11.45 11.33
CA VAL A 257 -3.23 10.17 11.26
C VAL A 257 -1.90 10.26 12.02
N ASP A 258 -1.18 11.38 11.95
CA ASP A 258 0.07 11.60 12.67
C ASP A 258 -0.14 11.57 14.20
N GLN A 259 -1.20 12.22 14.69
CA GLN A 259 -1.53 12.17 16.12
C GLN A 259 -1.93 10.75 16.54
N ALA A 260 -2.62 9.99 15.66
CA ALA A 260 -2.99 8.61 15.94
C ALA A 260 -1.74 7.72 16.05
N TYR A 261 -0.78 7.90 15.15
CA TYR A 261 0.52 7.25 15.21
C TYR A 261 1.29 7.58 16.49
N GLU A 262 1.37 8.86 16.86
CA GLU A 262 2.01 9.28 18.11
C GLU A 262 1.33 8.63 19.32
N ALA A 263 -0.01 8.64 19.36
CA ALA A 263 -0.78 8.03 20.44
C ALA A 263 -0.53 6.51 20.54
N ILE A 264 -0.53 5.79 19.43
CA ILE A 264 -0.23 4.34 19.38
C ILE A 264 1.17 4.05 19.91
N LEU A 265 2.19 4.77 19.40
CA LEU A 265 3.57 4.53 19.76
C LEU A 265 3.92 5.04 21.17
N SER A 266 3.19 6.03 21.70
CA SER A 266 3.41 6.57 23.05
C SER A 266 3.13 5.55 24.16
N LYS A 267 2.21 4.60 23.91
CA LYS A 267 1.78 3.54 24.83
C LYS A 267 2.74 2.37 24.94
N ILE A 268 3.74 2.33 24.06
CA ILE A 268 4.74 1.27 24.04
C ILE A 268 5.55 1.30 25.33
N GLN A 269 5.58 0.14 26.01
CA GLN A 269 6.32 -0.04 27.27
C GLN A 269 7.83 -0.09 27.03
N ASP A 270 8.29 -0.95 26.13
CA ASP A 270 9.71 -1.07 25.77
C ASP A 270 10.04 -0.23 24.53
N LYS A 271 10.15 1.09 24.75
CA LYS A 271 10.46 2.04 23.67
C LYS A 271 11.80 1.76 22.99
N ARG A 272 12.79 1.21 23.71
CA ARG A 272 14.12 0.90 23.14
C ARG A 272 14.01 -0.22 22.12
N LYS A 273 13.37 -1.34 22.50
CA LYS A 273 13.21 -2.50 21.61
C LYS A 273 12.27 -2.18 20.44
N ALA A 274 11.21 -1.42 20.68
CA ALA A 274 10.33 -0.94 19.61
C ALA A 274 11.08 -0.02 18.63
N LYS A 275 11.89 0.93 19.13
CA LYS A 275 12.68 1.80 18.26
C LYS A 275 13.68 1.00 17.42
N LYS A 276 14.35 0.00 17.99
CA LYS A 276 15.23 -0.92 17.25
C LYS A 276 14.46 -1.67 16.16
N LEU A 277 13.27 -2.21 16.48
CA LEU A 277 12.39 -2.89 15.53
C LEU A 277 12.02 -1.96 14.36
N LEU A 278 11.61 -0.72 14.65
CA LEU A 278 11.22 0.25 13.62
C LEU A 278 12.41 0.70 12.76
N HIS A 279 13.61 0.88 13.34
CA HIS A 279 14.84 1.12 12.57
C HIS A 279 15.11 -0.02 11.58
N ILE A 280 14.97 -1.28 12.02
CA ILE A 280 15.18 -2.45 11.17
C ILE A 280 14.16 -2.45 10.02
N ILE A 281 12.86 -2.27 10.32
CA ILE A 281 11.81 -2.28 9.28
C ILE A 281 12.05 -1.19 8.23
N VAL A 282 12.36 0.04 8.67
CA VAL A 282 12.49 1.19 7.77
C VAL A 282 13.74 1.12 6.89
N ALA A 283 14.84 0.55 7.40
CA ALA A 283 16.09 0.42 6.64
C ALA A 283 16.19 -0.85 5.79
N ALA A 284 15.38 -1.86 6.07
CA ALA A 284 15.42 -3.10 5.31
C ALA A 284 15.03 -2.88 3.85
N THR A 285 15.73 -3.57 2.95
CA THR A 285 15.46 -3.51 1.51
C THR A 285 14.17 -4.26 1.14
N ARG A 286 13.77 -5.22 1.98
CA ARG A 286 12.56 -6.02 1.88
C ARG A 286 11.98 -6.28 3.27
N PRO A 287 10.72 -6.71 3.39
CA PRO A 287 10.13 -7.04 4.68
C PRO A 287 10.82 -8.28 5.24
N LEU A 288 11.24 -8.21 6.50
CA LEU A 288 11.89 -9.33 7.18
C LEU A 288 10.84 -10.36 7.61
N THR A 289 11.22 -11.62 7.53
CA THR A 289 10.46 -12.71 8.15
C THR A 289 10.50 -12.59 9.67
N LEU A 290 9.54 -13.20 10.37
CA LEU A 290 9.53 -13.28 11.83
C LEU A 290 10.82 -13.90 12.39
N THR A 291 11.38 -14.89 11.71
CA THR A 291 12.65 -15.52 12.09
C THR A 291 13.82 -14.53 11.98
N GLU A 292 13.94 -13.85 10.85
CA GLU A 292 14.99 -12.84 10.63
C GLU A 292 14.85 -11.68 11.64
N MET A 293 13.62 -11.22 11.89
CA MET A 293 13.35 -10.15 12.85
C MET A 293 13.67 -10.59 14.30
N ASN A 294 13.38 -11.83 14.68
CA ASN A 294 13.70 -12.36 16.02
C ASN A 294 15.22 -12.34 16.26
N ILE A 295 15.99 -12.77 15.27
CA ILE A 295 17.45 -12.74 15.30
C ILE A 295 17.95 -11.29 15.36
N ALA A 296 17.48 -10.44 14.45
CA ALA A 296 17.92 -9.04 14.36
C ALA A 296 17.64 -8.24 15.64
N LEU A 297 16.52 -8.51 16.32
CA LEU A 297 16.23 -7.89 17.61
C LEU A 297 17.12 -8.42 18.74
N ALA A 298 17.49 -9.70 18.71
CA ALA A 298 18.30 -10.33 19.75
C ALA A 298 19.81 -10.01 19.63
N ILE A 299 20.31 -9.68 18.44
CA ILE A 299 21.73 -9.37 18.23
C ILE A 299 22.11 -8.06 18.95
N GLU A 300 23.20 -8.11 19.71
CA GLU A 300 23.86 -6.96 20.34
C GLU A 300 25.35 -7.02 20.01
N ASP A 301 26.03 -5.87 20.05
CA ASP A 301 27.43 -5.72 19.61
C ASP A 301 28.45 -6.63 20.35
N HIS A 302 28.05 -7.22 21.48
CA HIS A 302 28.91 -8.04 22.32
C HIS A 302 28.74 -9.56 22.11
N HIS A 303 27.77 -10.00 21.29
CA HIS A 303 27.57 -11.43 21.01
C HIS A 303 28.66 -11.97 20.06
N GLN A 304 29.14 -13.19 20.32
CA GLN A 304 30.23 -13.82 19.55
C GLN A 304 29.80 -15.10 18.84
N SER A 305 28.64 -15.66 19.21
CA SER A 305 28.09 -16.88 18.64
C SER A 305 26.56 -16.86 18.62
N TYR A 306 25.97 -17.75 17.81
CA TYR A 306 24.51 -17.92 17.77
C TYR A 306 23.93 -18.38 19.12
N GLU A 307 24.70 -19.12 19.92
CA GLU A 307 24.29 -19.62 21.23
C GLU A 307 24.13 -18.50 22.27
N ASP A 308 24.77 -17.35 22.05
CA ASP A 308 24.61 -16.17 22.90
C ASP A 308 23.25 -15.49 22.72
N LEU A 309 22.56 -15.75 21.60
CA LEU A 309 21.31 -15.11 21.26
C LEU A 309 20.15 -15.63 22.12
N ARG A 310 19.58 -14.74 22.92
CA ARG A 310 18.33 -15.01 23.64
C ARG A 310 17.13 -14.80 22.72
N LEU A 311 16.93 -15.77 21.82
CA LEU A 311 15.80 -15.76 20.89
C LEU A 311 14.48 -15.97 21.63
N SER A 312 13.47 -15.19 21.22
CA SER A 312 12.11 -15.45 21.68
C SER A 312 11.60 -16.74 21.04
N ASN A 313 10.72 -17.46 21.72
CA ASN A 313 10.09 -18.64 21.15
C ASN A 313 9.38 -18.28 19.83
N HIS A 314 9.73 -18.94 18.72
CA HIS A 314 9.18 -18.68 17.39
C HIS A 314 7.64 -18.69 17.36
N ALA A 315 7.01 -19.60 18.11
CA ALA A 315 5.55 -19.71 18.17
C ALA A 315 4.88 -18.49 18.84
N ARG A 316 5.61 -17.70 19.62
CA ARG A 316 5.12 -16.52 20.35
C ARG A 316 5.68 -15.21 19.82
N PHE A 317 6.58 -15.26 18.85
CA PHE A 317 7.29 -14.07 18.39
C PHE A 317 6.37 -13.13 17.59
N ASP A 318 5.38 -13.65 16.84
CA ASP A 318 4.34 -12.83 16.21
C ASP A 318 3.63 -11.95 17.25
N SER A 319 3.14 -12.55 18.34
CA SER A 319 2.52 -11.81 19.46
C SER A 319 3.49 -10.80 20.08
N THR A 320 4.78 -11.11 20.14
CA THR A 320 5.80 -10.19 20.67
C THR A 320 5.95 -8.96 19.77
N VAL A 321 6.02 -9.14 18.45
CA VAL A 321 6.09 -8.05 17.47
C VAL A 321 4.84 -7.17 17.56
N ARG A 322 3.65 -7.78 17.59
CA ARG A 322 2.39 -7.05 17.75
C ARG A 322 2.30 -6.31 19.08
N ASN A 323 2.78 -6.90 20.18
CA ASN A 323 2.78 -6.24 21.49
C ASN A 323 3.82 -5.10 21.57
N LEU A 324 4.93 -5.20 20.84
CA LEU A 324 5.99 -4.19 20.87
C LEU A 324 5.60 -2.88 20.20
N CYS A 325 4.87 -2.95 19.08
CA CYS A 325 4.52 -1.77 18.29
C CYS A 325 3.01 -1.60 18.07
N GLY A 326 2.18 -2.46 18.65
CA GLY A 326 0.72 -2.38 18.61
C GLY A 326 0.19 -2.35 17.18
N LEU A 327 -0.79 -1.47 16.96
CA LEU A 327 -1.42 -1.20 15.66
C LEU A 327 -0.45 -0.64 14.60
N PHE A 328 0.77 -0.27 14.97
CA PHE A 328 1.71 0.37 14.05
C PHE A 328 2.37 -0.62 13.08
N VAL A 329 2.38 -1.91 13.42
CA VAL A 329 2.97 -2.98 12.60
C VAL A 329 1.96 -4.10 12.37
N ASN A 330 2.06 -4.72 11.20
CA ASN A 330 1.27 -5.89 10.82
C ASN A 330 2.20 -7.06 10.49
N VAL A 331 1.73 -8.27 10.75
CA VAL A 331 2.40 -9.50 10.32
C VAL A 331 1.52 -10.18 9.27
N ILE A 332 2.05 -10.30 8.06
CA ILE A 332 1.37 -10.89 6.89
C ILE A 332 2.31 -11.94 6.32
N ASP A 333 1.83 -13.17 6.13
CA ASP A 333 2.62 -14.29 5.58
C ASP A 333 3.99 -14.45 6.27
N GLN A 334 4.00 -14.39 7.60
CA GLN A 334 5.20 -14.47 8.44
C GLN A 334 6.24 -13.37 8.21
N LYS A 335 5.87 -12.25 7.57
CA LYS A 335 6.73 -11.07 7.38
C LYS A 335 6.16 -9.86 8.10
N VAL A 336 7.06 -8.99 8.57
CA VAL A 336 6.72 -7.81 9.36
C VAL A 336 6.66 -6.58 8.48
N TYR A 337 5.55 -5.85 8.55
CA TYR A 337 5.24 -4.65 7.77
C TYR A 337 4.85 -3.50 8.70
N LEU A 338 5.04 -2.26 8.23
CA LEU A 338 4.33 -1.12 8.81
C LEU A 338 2.84 -1.20 8.44
N ILE A 339 1.99 -0.57 9.25
CA ILE A 339 0.54 -0.59 9.01
C ILE A 339 0.16 0.04 7.66
N HIS A 340 0.90 1.05 7.24
CA HIS A 340 0.69 1.79 6.00
C HIS A 340 1.95 2.59 5.64
N GLN A 341 2.13 2.95 4.38
CA GLN A 341 3.29 3.71 3.93
C GLN A 341 3.44 5.09 4.62
N THR A 342 2.32 5.73 4.98
CA THR A 342 2.32 6.96 5.78
C THR A 342 2.97 6.79 7.16
N ALA A 343 3.01 5.58 7.71
CA ALA A 343 3.70 5.30 8.96
C ALA A 343 5.22 5.41 8.81
N LYS A 344 5.77 5.03 7.64
CA LYS A 344 7.19 5.23 7.30
C LYS A 344 7.50 6.72 7.19
N GLU A 345 6.65 7.46 6.46
CA GLU A 345 6.77 8.91 6.29
C GLU A 345 6.68 9.67 7.61
N PHE A 346 5.82 9.21 8.52
CA PHE A 346 5.70 9.74 9.87
C PHE A 346 7.00 9.54 10.67
N LEU A 347 7.62 8.35 10.62
CA LEU A 347 8.81 8.03 11.41
C LEU A 347 10.10 8.66 10.86
N VAL A 348 10.25 8.73 9.54
CA VAL A 348 11.52 9.08 8.89
C VAL A 348 11.70 10.59 8.83
N ALA A 349 12.83 11.06 9.37
CA ALA A 349 13.27 12.44 9.22
C ALA A 349 13.87 12.70 7.84
N ARG A 350 13.52 13.84 7.23
CA ARG A 350 14.15 14.29 5.97
C ARG A 350 15.55 14.89 6.19
N ASN A 351 15.78 15.54 7.33
CA ASN A 351 17.04 16.21 7.65
C ASN A 351 17.55 15.79 9.04
N THR A 352 16.97 16.35 10.10
CA THR A 352 17.34 16.10 11.49
C THR A 352 16.25 15.30 12.19
N ALA A 353 16.64 14.25 12.91
CA ALA A 353 15.69 13.49 13.71
C ALA A 353 15.15 14.36 14.85
N SER A 354 13.84 14.32 15.06
CA SER A 354 13.20 14.94 16.22
C SER A 354 13.59 14.17 17.49
N THR A 355 13.89 14.90 18.56
CA THR A 355 14.01 14.34 19.91
C THR A 355 12.69 14.33 20.67
N ASP A 356 11.70 15.09 20.18
CA ASP A 356 10.39 15.23 20.79
C ASP A 356 9.38 14.37 20.03
N GLY A 357 8.95 13.27 20.67
CA GLY A 357 7.97 12.32 20.13
C GLY A 357 8.54 11.31 19.12
N TRP A 358 7.65 10.58 18.48
CA TRP A 358 7.97 9.57 17.47
C TRP A 358 8.02 10.12 16.05
N LYS A 359 7.30 11.21 15.79
CA LYS A 359 7.31 11.87 14.48
C LYS A 359 8.73 12.31 14.11
N HIS A 360 9.20 11.88 12.94
CA HIS A 360 10.54 12.11 12.43
C HIS A 360 11.65 11.68 13.42
N SER A 361 11.41 10.65 14.25
CA SER A 361 12.38 10.19 15.26
C SER A 361 13.46 9.26 14.73
N LEU A 362 13.34 8.80 13.47
CA LEU A 362 14.28 7.87 12.83
C LEU A 362 15.04 8.56 11.70
N ASN A 363 16.37 8.44 11.71
CA ASN A 363 17.23 8.83 10.60
C ASN A 363 17.57 7.60 9.75
N LEU A 364 17.43 7.70 8.42
CA LEU A 364 17.69 6.57 7.50
C LEU A 364 19.15 6.09 7.52
N VAL A 365 20.11 7.00 7.67
CA VAL A 365 21.54 6.64 7.72
C VAL A 365 21.85 5.86 8.99
N GLU A 366 21.31 6.29 10.14
CA GLU A 366 21.44 5.55 11.40
C GLU A 366 20.74 4.19 11.34
N SER A 367 19.56 4.14 10.73
CA SER A 367 18.80 2.90 10.52
C SER A 367 19.59 1.92 9.63
N ALA A 368 20.18 2.40 8.55
CA ALA A 368 21.03 1.62 7.65
C ALA A 368 22.32 1.14 8.33
N LEU A 369 22.92 1.97 9.19
CA LEU A 369 24.09 1.58 9.98
C LEU A 369 23.73 0.47 10.99
N LEU A 370 22.57 0.57 11.64
CA LEU A 370 22.08 -0.42 12.60
C LEU A 370 21.87 -1.78 11.94
N ILE A 371 21.19 -1.82 10.78
CA ILE A 371 20.98 -3.08 10.07
C ILE A 371 22.30 -3.64 9.53
N ALA A 372 23.20 -2.79 9.02
CA ALA A 372 24.52 -3.22 8.56
C ALA A 372 25.35 -3.86 9.69
N ARG A 373 25.39 -3.23 10.86
CA ARG A 373 26.06 -3.81 12.06
C ARG A 373 25.42 -5.13 12.46
N THR A 374 24.10 -5.19 12.51
CA THR A 374 23.36 -6.41 12.84
C THR A 374 23.72 -7.56 11.89
N CYS A 375 23.79 -7.28 10.58
CA CYS A 375 24.20 -8.26 9.59
C CYS A 375 25.68 -8.67 9.72
N ILE A 376 26.57 -7.72 10.01
CA ILE A 376 28.01 -8.01 10.20
C ILE A 376 28.23 -8.88 11.44
N THR A 377 27.54 -8.62 12.55
CA THR A 377 27.64 -9.43 13.78
C THR A 377 27.00 -10.81 13.61
N TYR A 378 26.03 -10.95 12.69
CA TYR A 378 25.41 -12.24 12.38
C TYR A 378 26.32 -13.18 11.57
N LEU A 379 27.15 -12.60 10.68
CA LEU A 379 28.12 -13.32 9.84
C LEU A 379 29.37 -13.69 10.63
#